data_AF-A0A1W9ICC3-F1
#
_entry.id   AF-A0A1W9ICC3-F1
#
_cell.length_a   1.000
_cell.length_b   1.000
_cell.length_c   1.000
_cell.angle_alpha   90.00
_cell.angle_beta   90.00
_cell.angle_gamma   90.00
#
_symmetry.space_group_name_H-M   'P 1'
#
loop_
_entity.id
_entity.type
_entity.pdbx_description
1 polymer ?
#
loop_
_entity_poly.entity_id
_entity_poly.type
_entity_poly.pdbx_seq_one_letter_code
_entity_poly.pdbx_strand_id
1 'polypeptide(L)'
;MLALGRTEVWIAIAVMTAVTVFSRLGGYWLMAYVPVTPRVRRMLDALPGAIIISAIAPVVLNGGPVVILAIAAAIGVTLIKRNDFIAVMTGMGVAALARLAGISG
;
A
#
# COMPACT_ATOMS: atom_id res chain seq x y z
N MET A 1 1.74 14.56 -24.57
CA MET A 1 2.94 13.97 -25.20
C MET A 1 4.24 14.78 -25.01
N LEU A 2 4.26 15.95 -24.35
CA LEU A 2 5.48 16.77 -24.13
C LEU A 2 6.02 16.78 -22.68
N ALA A 3 5.67 15.80 -21.84
CA ALA A 3 6.27 15.67 -20.50
C ALA A 3 7.60 14.89 -20.51
N LEU A 4 7.76 13.97 -21.46
CA LEU A 4 8.94 13.10 -21.60
C LEU A 4 10.19 13.83 -22.14
N GLY A 5 10.05 15.04 -22.67
CA GLY A 5 11.21 15.84 -23.15
C GLY A 5 11.86 16.71 -22.07
N ARG A 6 11.29 16.76 -20.85
CA ARG A 6 11.80 17.60 -19.77
C ARG A 6 12.91 16.83 -19.04
N THR A 7 14.15 17.28 -19.17
CA THR A 7 15.32 16.69 -18.53
C THR A 7 15.11 16.43 -17.04
N GLU A 8 14.32 17.29 -16.38
CA GLU A 8 13.94 17.17 -14.97
C GLU A 8 13.19 15.87 -14.63
N VAL A 9 12.32 15.38 -15.52
CA VAL A 9 11.58 14.13 -15.30
C VAL A 9 12.53 12.94 -15.36
N TRP A 10 13.45 12.94 -16.32
CA TRP A 10 14.47 11.89 -16.43
C TRP A 10 15.41 11.87 -15.24
N ILE A 11 15.84 13.05 -14.78
CA ILE A 11 16.66 13.17 -13.57
C ILE A 11 15.88 12.66 -12.35
N ALA A 12 14.61 13.04 -12.19
CA ALA A 12 13.77 12.57 -11.08
C ALA A 12 13.62 11.04 -11.08
N ILE A 13 13.35 10.44 -12.25
CA ILE A 13 13.26 8.98 -12.39
C ILE A 13 14.60 8.31 -12.11
N ALA A 14 15.71 8.87 -12.61
CA ALA A 14 17.05 8.33 -12.37
C ALA A 14 17.39 8.35 -10.87
N VAL A 15 17.10 9.46 -10.18
CA VAL A 15 17.29 9.59 -8.73
C VAL A 15 16.39 8.63 -7.96
N MET A 16 15.09 8.57 -8.29
CA MET A 16 14.16 7.63 -7.65
C MET A 16 14.62 6.18 -7.82
N THR A 17 15.10 5.83 -9.00
CA THR A 17 15.65 4.50 -9.31
C THR A 17 16.90 4.22 -8.49
N ALA A 18 17.84 5.16 -8.48
CA ALA A 18 19.08 5.04 -7.70
C ALA A 18 18.78 4.86 -6.20
N VAL A 19 17.90 5.67 -5.62
CA VAL A 19 17.51 5.57 -4.20
C VAL A 19 16.79 4.26 -3.91
N THR A 20 15.90 3.80 -4.78
CA THR A 20 15.17 2.53 -4.61
C THR A 20 16.12 1.34 -4.64
N VAL A 21 17.01 1.30 -5.64
CA VAL A 21 18.01 0.24 -5.80
C VAL A 21 18.99 0.25 -4.63
N PHE A 22 19.46 1.44 -4.23
CA PHE A 22 20.33 1.61 -3.06
C PHE A 22 19.67 1.13 -1.76
N SER A 23 18.39 1.46 -1.52
CA SER A 23 17.66 1.02 -0.33
C SER A 23 17.52 -0.51 -0.27
N ARG A 24 17.28 -1.15 -1.42
CA ARG A 24 17.13 -2.60 -1.51
C ARG A 24 18.47 -3.33 -1.35
N LEU A 25 19.51 -2.88 -2.06
CA LEU A 25 20.87 -3.44 -1.98
C LEU A 25 21.50 -3.19 -0.61
N GLY A 26 21.31 -1.99 -0.06
CA GLY A 26 21.81 -1.62 1.26
C GLY A 26 21.18 -2.47 2.36
N GLY A 27 19.87 -2.72 2.30
CA GLY A 27 19.21 -3.65 3.20
C GLY A 27 19.73 -5.08 3.10
N TYR A 28 19.93 -5.59 1.87
CA TYR A 28 20.51 -6.92 1.64
C TYR A 28 21.95 -7.03 2.19
N TRP A 29 22.79 -6.04 1.92
CA TRP A 29 24.16 -5.99 2.40
C TRP A 29 24.22 -5.89 3.93
N LEU A 30 23.37 -5.06 4.54
CA LEU A 30 23.27 -4.94 5.99
C LEU A 30 22.87 -6.27 6.65
N MET A 31 21.92 -7.00 6.05
CA MET A 31 21.49 -8.32 6.54
C MET A 31 22.59 -9.38 6.51
N ALA A 32 23.66 -9.20 5.73
CA ALA A 32 24.82 -10.08 5.77
C ALA A 32 25.63 -9.96 7.08
N TYR A 33 25.53 -8.82 7.78
CA TYR A 33 26.28 -8.56 9.02
C TYR A 33 25.41 -8.60 10.28
N VAL A 34 24.08 -8.60 10.14
CA VAL A 34 23.16 -8.61 11.28
C VAL A 34 22.87 -10.05 11.73
N PRO A 35 23.24 -10.46 12.95
CA PRO A 35 22.83 -11.74 13.49
C PRO A 35 21.31 -11.72 13.74
N VAL A 36 20.58 -12.61 13.06
CA VAL A 36 19.12 -12.70 13.17
C VAL A 36 18.74 -13.34 14.52
N THR A 37 18.69 -12.51 15.56
CA THR A 37 18.21 -12.92 16.88
C THR A 37 16.68 -13.09 16.89
N PRO A 38 16.10 -13.83 17.84
CA PRO A 38 14.64 -14.01 17.93
C PRO A 38 13.85 -12.71 17.99
N ARG A 39 14.43 -11.62 18.51
CA ARG A 39 13.80 -10.29 18.53
C ARG A 39 13.76 -9.65 17.16
N VAL A 40 14.86 -9.69 16.41
CA VAL A 40 14.95 -9.15 15.04
C VAL A 40 13.98 -9.89 14.14
N ARG A 41 13.89 -11.22 14.23
CA ARG A 41 12.95 -11.99 13.42
C ARG A 41 11.49 -11.57 13.64
N ARG A 42 11.06 -11.38 14.89
CA ARG A 42 9.70 -10.88 15.18
C ARG A 42 9.44 -9.49 14.61
N MET A 43 10.45 -8.60 14.64
CA MET A 43 10.34 -7.29 14.01
C MET A 43 10.17 -7.42 12.48
N LEU A 44 10.95 -8.30 11.85
CA LEU A 44 10.84 -8.57 10.41
C LEU A 44 9.49 -9.19 10.03
N ASP A 45 8.98 -10.13 10.83
CA ASP A 45 7.68 -10.77 10.59
C ASP A 45 6.52 -9.76 10.73
N ALA A 46 6.69 -8.70 11.53
CA ALA A 46 5.69 -7.63 11.69
C ALA A 46 5.75 -6.54 10.60
N LEU A 47 6.89 -6.37 9.92
CA LEU A 47 7.08 -5.33 8.90
C LEU A 47 6.06 -5.37 7.74
N PRO A 48 5.74 -6.54 7.13
CA PRO A 48 4.80 -6.59 6.01
C PRO A 48 3.43 -6.00 6.38
N GLY A 49 2.91 -6.38 7.55
CA GLY A 49 1.66 -5.83 8.07
C GLY A 49 1.77 -4.34 8.37
N ALA A 50 2.84 -3.92 9.03
CA ALA A 50 3.05 -2.52 9.41
C ALA A 50 3.13 -1.59 8.18
N ILE A 51 3.84 -1.99 7.12
CA ILE A 51 3.99 -1.20 5.89
C ILE A 51 2.64 -1.06 5.17
N ILE A 52 1.86 -2.14 5.09
CA ILE A 52 0.52 -2.11 4.49
C ILE A 52 -0.38 -1.12 5.24
N ILE A 53 -0.42 -1.22 6.58
CA ILE A 53 -1.23 -0.31 7.40
C ILE A 53 -0.73 1.14 7.27
N SER A 54 0.58 1.36 7.26
CA SER A 54 1.16 2.69 7.05
C SER A 54 0.80 3.30 5.70
N ALA A 55 0.73 2.50 4.64
CA ALA A 55 0.36 2.97 3.30
C ALA A 55 -1.15 3.25 3.19
N ILE A 56 -1.97 2.43 3.83
CA ILE A 56 -3.44 2.54 3.80
C ILE A 56 -3.95 3.64 4.73
N ALA A 57 -3.29 3.88 5.86
CA ALA A 57 -3.69 4.88 6.86
C ALA A 57 -4.05 6.26 6.26
N PRO A 58 -3.19 6.92 5.44
CA PRO A 58 -3.55 8.21 4.87
C PRO A 58 -4.73 8.13 3.90
N VAL A 59 -4.91 7.01 3.20
CA VAL A 59 -6.04 6.79 2.29
C VAL A 59 -7.35 6.71 3.07
N VAL A 60 -7.35 6.05 4.23
CA VAL A 60 -8.54 5.96 5.10
C VAL A 60 -8.86 7.31 5.72
N LEU A 61 -7.84 8.03 6.20
CA LEU A 61 -8.01 9.32 6.85
C LEU A 61 -8.52 10.41 5.88
N ASN A 62 -8.05 10.40 4.63
CA ASN A 62 -8.43 11.39 3.62
C ASN A 62 -9.52 10.91 2.64
N GLY A 63 -9.99 9.66 2.78
CA GLY A 63 -10.89 9.02 1.83
C GLY A 63 -12.39 9.23 2.09
N GLY A 64 -12.73 9.90 3.19
CA GLY A 64 -14.11 10.18 3.55
C GLY A 64 -14.97 8.95 3.90
N PRO A 65 -16.28 9.14 4.12
CA PRO A 65 -17.18 8.07 4.55
C PRO A 65 -17.29 6.90 3.56
N VAL A 66 -17.14 7.19 2.26
CA VAL A 66 -17.22 6.16 1.20
C VAL A 66 -16.09 5.14 1.32
N VAL A 67 -14.85 5.61 1.54
CA VAL A 67 -13.70 4.72 1.66
C VAL A 67 -13.82 3.85 2.92
N ILE A 68 -14.32 4.40 4.02
CA ILE A 68 -14.55 3.63 5.25
C ILE A 68 -15.60 2.53 5.02
N LEU A 69 -16.72 2.85 4.37
CA LEU A 69 -17.77 1.86 4.04
C LEU A 69 -17.27 0.76 3.11
N ALA A 70 -16.51 1.13 2.07
CA ALA A 70 -15.93 0.17 1.14
C ALA A 70 -14.94 -0.79 1.82
N ILE A 71 -14.08 -0.26 2.69
CA ILE A 71 -13.12 -1.07 3.45
C ILE A 71 -13.83 -1.97 4.45
N ALA A 72 -14.83 -1.46 5.18
CA ALA A 72 -15.63 -2.24 6.12
C ALA A 72 -16.36 -3.40 5.41
N ALA A 73 -16.93 -3.13 4.23
CA ALA A 73 -17.57 -4.16 3.41
C ALA A 73 -16.57 -5.22 2.93
N ALA A 74 -15.40 -4.81 2.45
CA ALA A 74 -14.34 -5.72 2.02
C ALA A 74 -13.87 -6.62 3.19
N ILE A 75 -13.60 -6.04 4.36
CA ILE A 75 -13.20 -6.77 5.57
C ILE A 75 -14.29 -7.77 5.97
N GLY A 76 -15.56 -7.36 5.98
CA GLY A 76 -16.68 -8.25 6.31
C GLY A 76 -16.75 -9.45 5.37
N VAL A 77 -16.54 -9.25 4.07
CA VAL A 77 -16.51 -10.34 3.09
C VAL A 77 -15.29 -11.25 3.26
N THR A 78 -14.10 -10.70 3.52
CA THR A 78 -12.91 -11.50 3.79
C THR A 78 -13.12 -12.40 5.00
N LEU A 79 -13.75 -11.89 6.07
CA LEU A 79 -14.00 -12.68 7.29
C LEU A 79 -15.00 -13.83 7.07
N ILE A 80 -16.05 -13.60 6.26
CA ILE A 80 -17.09 -14.61 6.02
C ILE A 80 -16.67 -15.62 4.96
N LYS A 81 -16.14 -15.15 3.82
CA LYS A 81 -15.84 -16.01 2.67
C LYS A 81 -14.39 -16.51 2.61
N ARG A 82 -13.47 -15.94 3.41
CA ARG A 82 -12.01 -16.23 3.35
C ARG A 82 -11.43 -16.17 1.94
N ASN A 83 -12.06 -15.40 1.04
CA ASN A 83 -11.67 -15.27 -0.34
C ASN A 83 -11.45 -13.79 -0.69
N ASP A 84 -10.19 -13.40 -0.78
CA ASP A 84 -9.77 -12.01 -0.97
C ASP A 84 -10.21 -11.45 -2.32
N PHE A 85 -10.35 -12.28 -3.36
CA PHE A 85 -10.87 -11.82 -4.65
C PHE A 85 -12.29 -11.30 -4.54
N ILE A 86 -13.16 -11.98 -3.78
CA ILE A 86 -14.56 -11.55 -3.62
C ILE A 86 -14.61 -10.30 -2.73
N ALA A 87 -13.74 -10.20 -1.73
CA ALA A 87 -13.65 -9.03 -0.87
C ALA A 87 -13.26 -7.77 -1.64
N VAL A 88 -12.26 -7.87 -2.52
CA VAL A 88 -11.82 -6.76 -3.38
C VAL A 88 -12.96 -6.33 -4.31
N MET A 89 -13.61 -7.28 -4.99
CA MET A 89 -14.74 -6.96 -5.88
C MET A 89 -15.89 -6.29 -5.13
N THR A 90 -16.18 -6.75 -3.92
CA THR A 90 -17.24 -6.15 -3.09
C THR A 90 -16.86 -4.74 -2.64
N GLY A 91 -15.65 -4.54 -2.13
CA GLY A 91 -15.16 -3.23 -1.73
C GLY A 91 -15.16 -2.23 -2.89
N MET A 92 -14.69 -2.64 -4.07
CA MET A 92 -14.75 -1.84 -5.29
C MET A 92 -16.19 -1.51 -5.69
N GLY A 93 -17.08 -2.51 -5.65
CA GLY A 93 -18.50 -2.32 -5.94
C GLY A 93 -19.18 -1.32 -5.00
N VAL A 94 -18.93 -1.44 -3.69
CA VAL A 94 -19.45 -0.50 -2.69
C VAL A 94 -18.90 0.91 -2.90
N ALA A 95 -17.60 1.06 -3.16
CA ALA A 95 -16.99 2.35 -3.44
C ALA A 95 -17.58 3.01 -4.70
N ALA A 96 -17.79 2.23 -5.76
CA ALA A 96 -18.37 2.71 -7.01
C ALA A 96 -19.84 3.13 -6.82
N LEU A 97 -20.66 2.29 -6.18
CA LEU A 97 -22.07 2.56 -5.93
C LEU A 97 -22.27 3.76 -5.00
N ALA A 98 -21.48 3.87 -3.94
CA ALA A 98 -21.55 4.99 -3.01
C ALA A 98 -21.18 6.33 -3.68
N ARG A 99 -20.16 6.32 -4.55
CA ARG A 99 -19.83 7.51 -5.37
C ARG A 99 -20.94 7.85 -6.37
N LEU A 100 -21.56 6.85 -7.01
CA LEU A 100 -22.69 7.06 -7.93
C LEU A 100 -23.93 7.61 -7.23
N ALA A 101 -24.16 7.24 -5.97
CA ALA A 101 -25.26 7.74 -5.15
C ALA A 101 -25.09 9.20 -4.69
N GLY A 102 -24.02 9.89 -5.13
CA GLY A 102 -23.75 11.28 -4.76
C GLY A 102 -23.20 11.46 -3.34
N ILE A 103 -22.78 10.36 -2.70
CA ILE A 103 -22.06 10.44 -1.42
C ILE A 103 -20.63 10.87 -1.76
N SER A 104 -20.41 12.17 -1.90
CA SER A 104 -19.08 12.75 -2.05
C SER A 104 -18.46 12.90 -0.67
N GLY A 105 -17.59 11.95 -0.32
CA GLY A 105 -16.59 12.06 0.73
C GLY A 105 -15.23 12.29 0.12
#